data_AF-A0A4R0V870-F1
#
_entry.id   AF-A0A4R0V870-F1
#
_cell.length_a   1.000
_cell.length_b   1.000
_cell.length_c   1.000
_cell.angle_alpha   90.00
_cell.angle_beta   90.00
_cell.angle_gamma   90.00
#
_symmetry.space_group_name_H-M   'P 1'
#
loop_
_entity.id
_entity.type
_entity.pdbx_description
1 polymer ?
#
loop_
_entity_poly.entity_id
_entity_poly.type
_entity_poly.pdbx_seq_one_letter_code
_entity_poly.pdbx_strand_id
1 'polypeptide(L)' 'MNNIDTNVTAYQLGPITIMRGTATPTHKVAHPECFGRFTVIALSPATAIRKCMRRVARMCADCSAREQLDQQEGARA' A
#
# COMPACT_ATOMS: atom_id res chain seq x y z
N MET A 1 13.22 7.09 2.59
CA MET A 1 11.84 6.62 2.30
C MET A 1 11.90 5.11 2.32
N ASN A 2 11.12 4.45 3.19
CA ASN A 2 11.06 3.00 3.27
C ASN A 2 10.77 2.44 1.87
N ASN A 3 11.73 1.73 1.27
CA ASN A 3 11.61 1.22 -0.10
C ASN A 3 10.56 0.09 -0.09
N ILE A 4 9.37 0.37 -0.61
CA ILE A 4 8.32 -0.63 -0.79
C ILE A 4 8.34 -1.02 -2.25
N ASP A 5 8.55 -2.30 -2.52
CA ASP A 5 8.39 -2.85 -3.86
C ASP A 5 6.89 -3.09 -4.10
N THR A 6 6.40 -2.60 -5.23
CA THR A 6 4.99 -2.77 -5.59
C THR A 6 4.91 -3.41 -6.97
N ASN A 7 4.47 -4.66 -7.00
CA ASN A 7 4.13 -5.31 -8.26
C ASN A 7 2.64 -5.12 -8.53
N VAL A 8 2.29 -4.58 -9.70
CA VAL A 8 0.90 -4.32 -10.09
C VAL A 8 0.62 -4.90 -11.48
N THR A 9 -0.40 -5.75 -11.56
CA THR A 9 -0.96 -6.24 -12.82
C THR A 9 -2.27 -5.51 -13.12
N ALA A 10 -2.36 -4.94 -14.31
CA ALA A 10 -3.56 -4.27 -14.79
C ALA A 10 -4.31 -5.16 -15.80
N TYR A 11 -5.63 -5.28 -15.63
CA TYR A 11 -6.54 -5.96 -16.54
C TYR A 11 -7.56 -4.94 -17.06
N GLN A 12 -7.76 -4.91 -18.37
CA GLN A 12 -8.79 -4.09 -19.00
C GLN A 12 -9.94 -4.99 -19.45
N LEU A 13 -11.16 -4.69 -19.00
CA LEU A 13 -12.40 -5.40 -19.33
C LEU A 13 -13.42 -4.36 -19.82
N GLY A 14 -13.46 -4.12 -21.14
CA GLY A 14 -14.30 -3.06 -21.71
C GLY A 14 -13.94 -1.69 -21.10
N PRO A 15 -14.89 -0.94 -20.51
CA PRO A 15 -14.61 0.34 -19.86
C PRO A 15 -14.00 0.19 -18.45
N ILE A 16 -13.91 -1.02 -17.91
CA ILE A 16 -13.45 -1.27 -16.54
C ILE A 16 -11.96 -1.59 -16.55
N THR A 17 -11.21 -0.89 -15.71
CA THR A 17 -9.81 -1.20 -15.38
C THR A 17 -9.75 -1.80 -13.98
N ILE A 18 -9.16 -2.99 -13.88
CA ILE A 18 -8.86 -3.68 -12.62
C ILE A 18 -7.34 -3.68 -12.43
N MET A 19 -6.84 -3.14 -11.32
CA MET A 19 -5.42 -3.29 -10.97
C MET A 19 -5.31 -4.11 -9.70
N ARG A 20 -4.57 -5.21 -9.78
CA ARG A 20 -4.23 -6.05 -8.64
C ARG A 20 -2.77 -5.82 -8.33
N GLY A 21 -2.45 -5.51 -7.09
CA GLY A 21 -1.08 -5.31 -6.68
C GLY A 21 -0.74 -5.99 -5.38
N THR A 22 0.56 -6.16 -5.17
CA THR A 22 1.13 -6.56 -3.89
C THR A 22 2.16 -5.50 -3.53
N ALA A 23 1.99 -4.89 -2.36
CA ALA A 23 3.01 -4.05 -1.76
C ALA A 23 3.83 -4.92 -0.80
N THR A 24 5.14 -4.99 -1.02
CA THR A 24 6.08 -5.77 -0.21
C THR A 24 7.17 -4.84 0.31
N PRO A 25 7.42 -4.75 1.61
CA PRO A 25 8.55 -3.99 2.13
C PRO A 25 9.87 -4.65 1.70
N THR A 26 10.84 -3.87 1.22
CA THR A 26 12.13 -4.40 0.71
C THR A 26 13.22 -4.50 1.79
N HIS A 27 12.95 -3.99 2.99
CA HIS A 27 13.84 -4.01 4.15
C HIS A 27 13.05 -4.41 5.40
N LYS A 28 13.76 -4.66 6.51
CA LYS A 28 13.11 -4.90 7.81
C LYS A 28 12.32 -3.66 8.21
N VAL A 29 11.01 -3.73 8.07
CA VAL A 29 10.03 -2.78 8.61
C VAL A 29 9.47 -3.34 9.91
N ALA A 30 9.09 -2.47 10.85
CA ALA A 30 8.55 -2.90 12.14
C ALA A 30 7.17 -3.57 11.99
N HIS A 31 6.36 -3.10 11.03
CA HIS A 31 5.00 -3.58 10.80
C HIS A 31 4.80 -4.09 9.37
N PRO A 32 5.39 -5.24 8.99
CA PRO A 32 5.23 -5.81 7.66
C PRO A 32 3.76 -6.13 7.33
N GLU A 33 2.92 -6.37 8.34
CA GLU A 33 1.48 -6.64 8.20
C GLU A 33 0.67 -5.43 7.71
N CYS A 34 1.22 -4.22 7.74
CA CYS A 34 0.57 -3.05 7.13
C CYS A 34 0.59 -3.12 5.60
N PHE A 35 1.45 -3.98 5.04
CA PHE A 35 1.60 -4.18 3.61
C PHE A 35 0.95 -5.49 3.18
N GLY A 36 0.63 -5.60 1.89
CA GLY A 36 0.05 -6.81 1.35
C GLY A 36 -0.64 -6.62 0.01
N ARG A 37 -1.54 -7.55 -0.29
CA ARG A 37 -2.28 -7.58 -1.55
C ARG A 37 -3.39 -6.53 -1.55
N PHE A 38 -3.61 -5.91 -2.70
CA PHE A 38 -4.72 -5.02 -2.92
C PHE A 38 -5.33 -5.19 -4.31
N THR A 39 -6.60 -4.82 -4.43
CA THR A 39 -7.29 -4.74 -5.71
C THR A 39 -8.00 -3.41 -5.80
N VAL A 40 -7.89 -2.75 -6.94
CA VAL A 40 -8.64 -1.53 -7.27
C VAL A 40 -9.41 -1.72 -8.57
N ILE A 41 -10.62 -1.18 -8.60
CA ILE A 41 -11.52 -1.22 -9.76
C ILE A 41 -11.94 0.22 -10.07
N ALA A 42 -11.86 0.60 -11.34
CA ALA A 42 -12.30 1.90 -11.82
C ALA A 42 -12.78 1.86 -13.27
N LEU A 43 -13.52 2.90 -13.67
CA LEU A 43 -14.04 3.08 -15.04
C LEU A 43 -13.03 3.76 -15.99
N SER A 44 -11.79 3.99 -15.53
CA SER A 44 -10.73 4.50 -16.39
C SER A 44 -9.34 4.16 -15.84
N PRO A 45 -8.33 3.99 -16.72
CA PRO A 45 -6.96 3.72 -16.31
C PRO A 45 -6.40 4.79 -15.35
N ALA A 46 -6.63 6.07 -15.65
CA ALA A 46 -6.16 7.17 -14.81
C ALA A 46 -6.76 7.11 -13.40
N THR A 47 -8.03 6.75 -13.26
CA THR A 47 -8.67 6.60 -11.95
C THR A 47 -8.15 5.36 -11.23
N ALA A 48 -7.92 4.26 -11.94
CA ALA A 48 -7.35 3.04 -11.36
C ALA A 48 -5.94 3.30 -10.80
N ILE A 49 -5.07 4.00 -11.55
CA ILE A 49 -3.72 4.38 -11.11
C ILE A 49 -3.78 5.25 -9.85
N ARG A 50 -4.63 6.29 -9.84
CA ARG A 50 -4.80 7.14 -8.64
C ARG A 50 -5.27 6.34 -7.42
N LYS A 51 -6.22 5.42 -7.60
CA LYS A 51 -6.70 4.55 -6.51
C LYS A 51 -5.59 3.60 -6.04
N CYS A 52 -4.83 3.02 -6.96
CA CYS A 52 -3.68 2.17 -6.67
C CYS A 52 -2.65 2.91 -5.80
N MET A 53 -2.19 4.07 -6.24
CA MET A 53 -1.21 4.88 -5.49
C MET A 53 -1.74 5.31 -4.12
N ARG A 54 -3.02 5.69 -4.02
CA ARG A 54 -3.66 6.01 -2.73
C ARG A 54 -3.69 4.80 -1.80
N ARG A 55 -3.88 3.59 -2.32
CA ARG A 55 -3.90 2.37 -1.50
C ARG A 55 -2.52 2.08 -0.94
N VAL A 56 -1.46 2.19 -1.76
CA VAL A 56 -0.07 2.05 -1.30
C VAL A 56 0.27 3.11 -0.25
N ALA A 57 -0.08 4.38 -0.49
CA ALA A 57 0.17 5.46 0.46
C ALA A 57 -0.50 5.23 1.82
N ARG A 58 -1.71 4.64 1.85
CA ARG A 58 -2.39 4.27 3.10
C ARG A 58 -1.64 3.19 3.85
N MET A 59 -1.16 2.14 3.17
CA MET A 59 -0.35 1.10 3.79
C MET A 59 0.91 1.68 4.45
N CYS A 60 1.56 2.65 3.79
CA CYS A 60 2.70 3.37 4.38
C CYS A 60 2.29 4.18 5.63
N ALA A 61 1.15 4.87 5.57
CA ALA A 61 0.66 5.67 6.69
C ALA A 61 0.29 4.80 7.90
N ASP A 62 -0.37 3.66 7.68
CA ASP A 62 -0.71 2.69 8.73
C ASP A 62 0.56 2.14 9.40
N CYS A 63 1.59 1.81 8.60
CA CYS A 63 2.90 1.40 9.12
C CYS A 63 3.53 2.49 10.00
N SER A 64 3.58 3.73 9.49
CA SER A 64 4.18 4.85 10.22
C SER A 64 3.42 5.19 11.50
N ALA A 65 2.09 5.12 11.48
CA ALA A 65 1.26 5.37 12.65
C ALA A 65 1.53 4.34 13.75
N ARG A 66 1.72 3.06 13.38
CA ARG A 66 2.09 2.02 14.33
C ARG A 66 3.51 2.20 14.87
N GLU A 67 4.48 2.52 14.02
CA GLU A 67 5.85 2.81 14.47
C GLU A 67 5.88 3.95 15.50
N GLN A 68 5.03 4.97 15.31
CA GLN A 68 4.90 6.08 16.26
C GLN A 68 4.27 5.66 17.59
N LEU A 69 3.28 4.75 17.56
CA LEU A 69 2.66 4.23 18.78
C LEU A 69 3.67 3.38 19.58
N ASP A 70 4.38 2.47 18.92
CA ASP A 70 5.42 1.64 19.54
C ASP A 70 6.52 2.50 20.19
N GLN A 71 6.94 3.58 19.51
CA GLN A 71 7.92 4.53 20.07
C GLN A 71 7.39 5.26 21.31
N GLN A 72 6.11 5.64 21.33
CA GLN A 72 5.50 6.28 22.50
C GLN A 72 5.35 5.31 23.67
N GLU A 73 4.99 4.05 23.41
CA GLU A 73 4.88 3.01 24.44
C GLU A 73 6.26 2.67 25.02
N GLY A 74 7.27 2.50 24.16
CA GLY A 74 8.65 2.24 24.58
C GLY A 74 9.30 3.42 25.33
N ALA A 75 8.91 4.67 25.04
CA ALA A 75 9.39 5.86 25.76
C ALA A 75 8.67 6.08 27.11
N ARG A 76 7.56 5.38 27.36
CA ARG A 76 6.78 5.44 28.61
C ARG A 76 7.11 4.30 29.58
N ALA A 77 7.80 3.26 29.11
CA ALA A 77 8.31 2.15 29.91
C ALA A 77 9.65 2.50 30.56
#